data_AF-A0A3M6VVV4-F1
#
_entry.id   AF-A0A3M6VVV4-F1
#
_cell.length_a   1.000
_cell.length_b   1.000
_cell.length_c   1.000
_cell.angle_alpha   90.00
_cell.angle_beta   90.00
_cell.angle_gamma   90.00
#
_symmetry.space_group_name_H-M   'P 1'
#
loop_
_entity.id
_entity.type
_entity.pdbx_description
1 polymer ?
#
loop_
_entity_poly.entity_id
_entity_poly.type
_entity_poly.pdbx_seq_one_letter_code
_entity_poly.pdbx_strand_id
1 'polypeptide(L)'
;LLHSVGGFRARWRGLGASILYHALHGFVTNLLASFLGFGLLGNALCYIFTSLALMRVHMLWTHSMIAHPTNKSLFARFVPRKQCRVLLLPTLVHAVAQQATFILPLAVAIAMGLGPEMMASKPHGHPDSISSDDASPHKQGCAMMLNLLRLLAVPTTSLFVALAVLLPASVTLTRIEATLLPEDETTLVPFDREAIVSDDINPTVRGASRALFVQAWRSFDSAARLRLVKLYVKMVMAQLAVAFVGFHVVLAEMYLIGGERIGEMVKALGEVAREAHKSEGSVPQ
;
A
#
# COMPACT_ATOMS: atom_id res chain seq x y z
N LEU A 1 23.14 9.14 -15.16
CA LEU A 1 23.34 7.68 -15.15
C LEU A 1 22.23 6.92 -15.88
N LEU A 2 20.97 6.92 -15.42
CA LEU A 2 19.90 6.18 -16.12
C LEU A 2 19.63 6.68 -17.55
N HIS A 3 19.64 8.00 -17.75
CA HIS A 3 19.49 8.60 -19.09
C HIS A 3 20.68 8.27 -20.02
N SER A 4 21.89 8.14 -19.46
CA SER A 4 23.10 7.87 -20.25
C SER A 4 23.28 6.40 -20.61
N VAL A 5 22.68 5.46 -19.86
CA VAL A 5 22.82 4.01 -20.12
C VAL A 5 21.68 3.43 -20.95
N GLY A 6 20.45 3.97 -20.86
CA GLY A 6 19.28 3.39 -21.54
C GLY A 6 18.27 4.38 -22.10
N GLY A 7 18.64 5.66 -22.24
CA GLY A 7 17.77 6.71 -22.77
C GLY A 7 16.56 7.03 -21.89
N PHE A 8 15.58 7.76 -22.47
CA PHE A 8 14.39 8.23 -21.73
C PHE A 8 13.52 7.10 -21.17
N ARG A 9 13.36 5.99 -21.93
CA ARG A 9 12.55 4.83 -21.52
C ARG A 9 13.19 4.04 -20.38
N ALA A 10 14.47 4.27 -20.05
CA ALA A 10 15.12 3.65 -18.90
C ALA A 10 14.47 4.01 -17.55
N ARG A 11 13.70 5.10 -17.49
CA ARG A 11 12.98 5.52 -16.26
C ARG A 11 11.80 4.61 -15.91
N TRP A 12 11.24 3.94 -16.92
CA TRP A 12 10.09 3.03 -16.79
C TRP A 12 10.50 1.56 -16.84
N ARG A 13 11.79 1.28 -16.61
CA ARG A 13 12.29 -0.10 -16.51
C ARG A 13 11.48 -0.83 -15.46
N GLY A 14 11.31 -2.14 -15.67
CA GLY A 14 10.52 -3.06 -14.84
C GLY A 14 9.09 -2.64 -14.49
N LEU A 15 8.56 -1.54 -15.03
CA LEU A 15 7.13 -1.20 -14.90
C LEU A 15 6.27 -2.36 -15.42
N GLY A 16 6.63 -2.96 -16.56
CA GLY A 16 5.89 -4.11 -17.10
C GLY A 16 5.90 -5.33 -16.17
N ALA A 17 7.05 -5.64 -15.55
CA ALA A 17 7.15 -6.72 -14.57
C ALA A 17 6.38 -6.40 -13.28
N SER A 18 6.39 -5.14 -12.85
CA SER A 18 5.61 -4.64 -11.73
C SER A 18 4.11 -4.75 -11.99
N ILE A 19 3.63 -4.31 -13.15
CA ILE A 19 2.21 -4.42 -13.53
C ILE A 19 1.81 -5.89 -13.57
N LEU A 20 2.61 -6.75 -14.18
CA LEU A 20 2.35 -8.19 -14.22
C LEU A 20 2.26 -8.78 -12.81
N TYR A 21 3.20 -8.44 -11.93
CA TYR A 21 3.20 -8.90 -10.55
C TYR A 21 1.94 -8.45 -9.80
N HIS A 22 1.63 -7.15 -9.79
CA HIS A 22 0.50 -6.61 -9.05
C HIS A 22 -0.85 -7.07 -9.62
N ALA A 23 -0.97 -7.17 -10.94
CA ALA A 23 -2.17 -7.69 -11.59
C ALA A 23 -2.41 -9.16 -11.24
N LEU A 24 -1.37 -10.00 -11.36
CA LEU A 24 -1.49 -11.42 -11.03
C LEU A 24 -1.70 -11.65 -9.53
N HIS A 25 -1.00 -10.89 -8.68
CA HIS A 25 -1.17 -10.95 -7.23
C HIS A 25 -2.58 -10.55 -6.81
N GLY A 26 -3.08 -9.42 -7.31
CA GLY A 26 -4.44 -8.95 -7.05
C GLY A 26 -5.49 -9.92 -7.57
N PHE A 27 -5.31 -10.44 -8.79
CA PHE A 27 -6.22 -11.43 -9.37
C PHE A 27 -6.28 -12.70 -8.53
N VAL A 28 -5.14 -13.32 -8.23
CA VAL A 28 -5.07 -14.58 -7.48
C VAL A 28 -5.58 -14.40 -6.05
N THR A 29 -5.18 -13.33 -5.36
CA THR A 29 -5.64 -13.06 -3.98
C THR A 29 -7.16 -12.90 -3.93
N ASN A 30 -7.75 -12.10 -4.83
CA ASN A 30 -9.19 -11.91 -4.87
C ASN A 30 -9.94 -13.19 -5.28
N LEU A 31 -9.40 -13.95 -6.22
CA LEU A 31 -9.96 -15.23 -6.64
C LEU A 31 -10.03 -16.19 -5.45
N LEU A 32 -8.91 -16.37 -4.72
CA LEU A 32 -8.87 -17.21 -3.53
C LEU A 32 -9.82 -16.70 -2.45
N ALA A 33 -9.81 -15.40 -2.14
CA ALA A 33 -10.71 -14.82 -1.14
C ALA A 33 -12.19 -15.06 -1.49
N SER A 34 -12.55 -14.94 -2.78
CA SER A 34 -13.92 -15.19 -3.27
C SER A 34 -14.33 -16.66 -3.19
N PHE A 35 -13.42 -17.59 -3.49
CA PHE A 35 -13.74 -19.03 -3.45
C PHE A 35 -13.83 -19.58 -2.04
N LEU A 36 -12.95 -19.11 -1.14
CA LEU A 36 -12.84 -19.66 0.20
C LEU A 36 -13.74 -18.93 1.22
N GLY A 37 -14.33 -17.78 0.87
CA GLY A 37 -15.27 -17.05 1.71
C GLY A 37 -14.68 -16.57 3.03
N PHE A 38 -13.36 -16.43 3.11
CA PHE A 38 -12.71 -16.10 4.37
C PHE A 38 -12.83 -14.61 4.72
N GLY A 39 -13.14 -14.32 5.99
CA GLY A 39 -13.05 -12.97 6.54
C GLY A 39 -11.62 -12.41 6.54
N LEU A 40 -11.42 -11.26 7.20
CA LEU A 40 -10.16 -10.50 7.19
C LEU A 40 -8.89 -11.35 7.35
N LEU A 41 -8.88 -12.27 8.32
CA LEU A 41 -7.72 -13.13 8.60
C LEU A 41 -7.42 -14.12 7.47
N GLY A 42 -8.44 -14.74 6.87
CA GLY A 42 -8.17 -15.66 5.77
C GLY A 42 -7.85 -14.93 4.47
N ASN A 43 -8.34 -13.70 4.26
CA ASN A 43 -7.82 -12.85 3.19
C ASN A 43 -6.32 -12.55 3.37
N ALA A 44 -5.88 -12.30 4.61
CA ALA A 44 -4.46 -12.14 4.92
C ALA A 44 -3.64 -13.41 4.65
N LEU A 45 -4.18 -14.59 4.98
CA LEU A 45 -3.54 -15.86 4.63
C LEU A 45 -3.47 -16.08 3.11
N CYS A 46 -4.53 -15.76 2.38
CA CYS A 46 -4.54 -15.82 0.91
C CYS A 46 -3.49 -14.87 0.30
N TYR A 47 -3.35 -13.67 0.86
CA TYR A 47 -2.32 -12.71 0.47
C TYR A 47 -0.91 -13.28 0.68
N ILE A 48 -0.64 -13.88 1.84
CA ILE A 48 0.66 -14.48 2.17
C ILE A 48 0.96 -15.64 1.21
N PHE A 49 0.00 -16.54 1.02
CA PHE A 49 0.14 -17.67 0.11
C PHE A 49 0.43 -17.22 -1.33
N THR A 50 -0.34 -16.25 -1.81
CA THR A 50 -0.17 -15.66 -3.15
C THR A 50 1.23 -15.03 -3.28
N SER A 51 1.70 -14.31 -2.26
CA SER A 51 3.04 -13.72 -2.25
C SER A 51 4.15 -14.78 -2.37
N LEU A 52 4.02 -15.91 -1.66
CA LEU A 52 4.96 -17.02 -1.76
C LEU A 52 4.92 -17.70 -3.14
N ALA A 53 3.72 -17.90 -3.71
CA ALA A 53 3.56 -18.48 -5.04
C ALA A 53 4.17 -17.59 -6.13
N LEU A 54 4.04 -16.27 -5.99
CA LEU A 54 4.53 -15.26 -6.92
C LEU A 54 5.94 -14.72 -6.62
N MET A 55 6.66 -15.24 -5.61
CA MET A 55 7.97 -14.71 -5.21
C MET A 55 8.97 -14.61 -6.36
N ARG A 56 8.90 -15.55 -7.32
CA ARG A 56 9.78 -15.54 -8.52
C ARG A 56 9.44 -14.41 -9.48
N VAL A 57 8.17 -14.01 -9.56
CA VAL A 57 7.70 -12.89 -10.38
C VAL A 57 8.09 -11.56 -9.71
N HIS A 58 8.01 -11.49 -8.37
CA HIS A 58 8.51 -10.36 -7.61
C HIS A 58 10.02 -10.18 -7.80
N MET A 59 10.80 -11.26 -7.67
CA MET A 59 12.23 -11.25 -7.96
C MET A 59 12.54 -10.83 -9.41
N LEU A 60 11.75 -11.29 -10.40
CA LEU A 60 11.91 -10.86 -11.80
C LEU A 60 11.69 -9.34 -11.96
N TRP A 61 10.75 -8.77 -11.21
CA TRP A 61 10.57 -7.31 -11.17
C TRP A 61 11.82 -6.64 -10.59
N THR A 62 12.37 -7.13 -9.48
CA THR A 62 13.64 -6.64 -8.91
C THR A 62 14.80 -6.74 -9.91
N HIS A 63 14.99 -7.88 -10.57
CA HIS A 63 16.02 -8.06 -11.60
C HIS A 63 15.85 -7.11 -12.78
N SER A 64 14.60 -6.78 -13.13
CA SER A 64 14.31 -5.80 -14.19
C SER A 64 14.62 -4.36 -13.77
N MET A 65 14.66 -4.05 -12.48
CA MET A 65 15.10 -2.76 -11.95
C MET A 65 16.62 -2.61 -12.01
N ILE A 66 17.35 -3.65 -11.58
CA ILE A 66 18.78 -3.53 -11.28
C ILE A 66 19.71 -3.92 -12.44
N ALA A 67 19.28 -4.81 -13.32
CA ALA A 67 20.13 -5.33 -14.41
C ALA A 67 20.28 -4.31 -15.55
N HIS A 68 21.38 -4.43 -16.30
CA HIS A 68 21.64 -3.68 -17.53
C HIS A 68 20.55 -3.94 -18.59
N PRO A 69 20.27 -3.02 -19.54
CA PRO A 69 19.37 -3.31 -20.67
C PRO A 69 19.80 -4.55 -21.45
N THR A 70 18.85 -5.46 -21.65
CA THR A 70 19.03 -6.73 -22.36
C THR A 70 17.86 -6.93 -23.33
N ASN A 71 18.11 -7.55 -24.48
CA ASN A 71 17.08 -7.90 -25.47
C ASN A 71 16.31 -9.19 -25.16
N LYS A 72 16.60 -9.85 -24.03
CA LYS A 72 15.92 -11.08 -23.58
C LYS A 72 14.47 -10.76 -23.20
N SER A 73 13.54 -11.65 -23.54
CA SER A 73 12.15 -11.54 -23.07
C SER A 73 12.08 -11.66 -21.55
N LEU A 74 11.04 -11.10 -20.92
CA LEU A 74 10.87 -11.15 -19.46
C LEU A 74 10.84 -12.59 -18.92
N PHE A 75 10.23 -13.51 -19.68
CA PHE A 75 10.15 -14.92 -19.30
C PHE A 75 11.49 -15.66 -19.42
N ALA A 76 12.37 -15.24 -20.33
CA ALA A 76 13.70 -15.82 -20.46
C ALA A 76 14.64 -15.46 -19.29
N ARG A 77 14.24 -14.53 -18.43
CA ARG A 77 15.03 -14.02 -17.29
C ARG A 77 14.68 -14.68 -15.96
N PHE A 78 13.84 -15.73 -15.96
CA PHE A 78 13.50 -16.44 -14.74
C PHE A 78 14.67 -17.28 -14.22
N VAL A 79 15.03 -17.06 -12.95
CA VAL A 79 15.96 -17.93 -12.24
C VAL A 79 15.32 -19.32 -12.00
N PRO A 80 16.12 -20.42 -12.05
CA PRO A 80 15.65 -21.77 -11.76
C PRO A 80 14.98 -21.92 -10.39
N ARG A 81 13.87 -22.67 -10.33
CA ARG A 81 13.04 -22.84 -9.11
C ARG A 81 13.82 -23.32 -7.89
N LYS A 82 14.84 -24.16 -8.08
CA LYS A 82 15.66 -24.71 -7.00
C LYS A 82 16.45 -23.63 -6.25
N GLN A 83 17.00 -22.66 -6.99
CA GLN A 83 17.77 -21.55 -6.44
C GLN A 83 16.85 -20.55 -5.72
N CYS A 84 15.61 -20.36 -6.20
CA CYS A 84 14.64 -19.46 -5.55
C CYS A 84 14.12 -19.95 -4.19
N ARG A 85 14.46 -21.17 -3.72
CA ARG A 85 14.00 -21.66 -2.41
C ARG A 85 14.48 -20.78 -1.25
N VAL A 86 15.62 -20.10 -1.40
CA VAL A 86 16.13 -19.17 -0.38
C VAL A 86 15.22 -17.95 -0.16
N LEU A 87 14.34 -17.64 -1.12
CA LEU A 87 13.39 -16.53 -1.06
C LEU A 87 12.16 -16.81 -0.19
N LEU A 88 11.91 -18.08 0.19
CA LEU A 88 10.71 -18.44 0.94
C LEU A 88 10.60 -17.67 2.26
N LEU A 89 11.67 -17.65 3.06
CA LEU A 89 11.69 -16.95 4.34
C LEU A 89 11.55 -15.42 4.19
N PRO A 90 12.38 -14.71 3.40
CA PRO A 90 12.23 -13.26 3.27
C PRO A 90 10.88 -12.86 2.66
N THR A 91 10.34 -13.65 1.73
CA THR A 91 9.02 -13.38 1.15
C THR A 91 7.92 -13.57 2.19
N LEU A 92 7.99 -14.62 3.01
CA LEU A 92 7.06 -14.85 4.11
C LEU A 92 7.09 -13.67 5.10
N VAL A 93 8.28 -13.28 5.56
CA VAL A 93 8.45 -12.18 6.51
C VAL A 93 7.90 -10.87 5.92
N HIS A 94 8.21 -10.58 4.65
CA HIS A 94 7.69 -9.40 3.97
C HIS A 94 6.17 -9.41 3.85
N ALA A 95 5.57 -10.52 3.43
CA ALA A 95 4.12 -10.64 3.28
C ALA A 95 3.39 -10.52 4.63
N VAL A 96 3.92 -11.14 5.67
CA VAL A 96 3.40 -11.01 7.04
C VAL A 96 3.52 -9.58 7.54
N ALA A 97 4.68 -8.93 7.34
CA ALA A 97 4.87 -7.54 7.72
C ALA A 97 3.90 -6.60 6.99
N GLN A 98 3.60 -6.88 5.72
CA GLN A 98 2.63 -6.10 4.97
C GLN A 98 1.22 -6.27 5.53
N GLN A 99 0.79 -7.51 5.81
CA GLN A 99 -0.51 -7.75 6.44
C GLN A 99 -0.60 -7.15 7.85
N ALA A 100 0.49 -7.21 8.63
CA ALA A 100 0.56 -6.58 9.94
C ALA A 100 0.38 -5.05 9.86
N THR A 101 0.83 -4.41 8.77
CA THR A 101 0.66 -2.97 8.55
C THR A 101 -0.81 -2.56 8.40
N PHE A 102 -1.69 -3.48 8.00
CA PHE A 102 -3.13 -3.27 7.91
C PHE A 102 -3.89 -3.78 9.14
N ILE A 103 -3.56 -4.98 9.61
CA ILE A 103 -4.28 -5.65 10.70
C ILE A 103 -4.02 -4.97 12.05
N LEU A 104 -2.78 -4.55 12.33
CA LEU A 104 -2.45 -3.96 13.64
C LEU A 104 -3.13 -2.60 13.86
N PRO A 105 -3.10 -1.64 12.91
CA PRO A 105 -3.84 -0.38 13.07
C PRO A 105 -5.34 -0.60 13.19
N LEU A 106 -5.90 -1.57 12.46
CA LEU A 106 -7.31 -1.92 12.58
C LEU A 106 -7.64 -2.52 13.95
N ALA A 107 -6.78 -3.40 14.47
CA ALA A 107 -6.94 -3.95 15.82
C ALA A 107 -6.86 -2.86 16.90
N VAL A 108 -5.94 -1.89 16.74
CA VAL A 108 -5.86 -0.71 17.62
C VAL A 108 -7.12 0.14 17.50
N ALA A 109 -7.63 0.38 16.29
CA ALA A 109 -8.88 1.12 16.08
C ALA A 109 -10.05 0.46 16.81
N ILE A 110 -10.22 -0.87 16.64
CA ILE A 110 -11.28 -1.64 17.30
C ILE A 110 -11.11 -1.60 18.83
N ALA A 111 -9.89 -1.81 19.34
CA ALA A 111 -9.62 -1.78 20.78
C ALA A 111 -9.86 -0.40 21.41
N MET A 112 -9.69 0.68 20.64
CA MET A 112 -9.97 2.05 21.07
C MET A 112 -11.45 2.45 20.88
N GLY A 113 -12.32 1.53 20.45
CA GLY A 113 -13.73 1.78 20.21
C GLY A 113 -14.03 2.54 18.92
N LEU A 114 -13.07 2.70 18.01
CA LEU A 114 -13.23 3.30 16.67
C LEU A 114 -13.67 2.27 15.62
N GLY A 115 -14.30 1.18 16.05
CA GLY A 115 -14.74 0.09 15.18
C GLY A 115 -15.95 0.47 14.30
N PRO A 116 -16.42 -0.45 13.43
CA PRO A 116 -17.54 -0.24 12.52
C PRO A 116 -18.84 0.25 13.20
N GLU A 117 -19.01 -0.06 14.48
CA GLU A 117 -20.10 0.41 15.35
C GLU A 117 -20.19 1.95 15.44
N MET A 118 -19.07 2.68 15.31
CA MET A 118 -19.08 4.17 15.30
C MET A 118 -19.31 4.78 13.91
N MET A 119 -19.24 4.01 12.82
CA MET A 119 -19.74 4.44 11.50
C MET A 119 -21.20 4.01 11.27
N ALA A 120 -21.67 3.01 12.01
CA ALA A 120 -23.06 2.56 12.01
C ALA A 120 -23.93 3.29 13.06
N SER A 121 -23.31 4.03 14.00
CA SER A 121 -24.04 4.91 14.89
C SER A 121 -24.64 6.06 14.07
N LYS A 122 -25.95 5.96 13.84
CA LYS A 122 -26.79 7.00 13.27
C LYS A 122 -26.39 8.38 13.81
N PRO A 123 -26.27 9.42 12.97
CA PRO A 123 -26.37 10.77 13.46
C PRO A 123 -27.79 10.95 13.99
N HIS A 124 -27.88 11.15 15.31
CA HIS A 124 -29.05 11.52 16.11
C HIS A 124 -29.87 10.39 16.75
N GLY A 125 -29.87 10.41 18.10
CA GLY A 125 -31.07 10.17 18.88
C GLY A 125 -31.10 8.91 19.76
N HIS A 126 -30.30 8.85 20.82
CA HIS A 126 -30.80 8.44 22.16
C HIS A 126 -29.77 8.80 23.26
N PRO A 127 -30.10 9.72 24.18
CA PRO A 127 -29.23 10.07 25.31
C PRO A 127 -29.50 9.16 26.51
N ASP A 128 -29.31 7.85 26.37
CA ASP A 128 -29.61 6.93 27.47
C ASP A 128 -28.31 6.33 28.00
N SER A 129 -27.57 7.17 28.76
CA SER A 129 -26.86 6.79 29.99
C SER A 129 -25.78 7.80 30.41
N ILE A 130 -26.03 9.11 30.40
CA ILE A 130 -25.36 10.04 31.33
C ILE A 130 -26.39 11.09 31.72
N SER A 131 -26.80 11.06 32.99
CA SER A 131 -27.53 12.12 33.65
C SER A 131 -26.97 13.49 33.28
N SER A 132 -27.81 14.30 32.63
CA SER A 132 -27.54 15.66 32.18
C SER A 132 -27.51 16.67 33.33
N ASP A 133 -26.80 16.36 34.42
CA ASP A 133 -26.72 17.23 35.61
C ASP A 133 -25.29 17.48 36.13
N ASP A 134 -24.23 16.99 35.45
CA ASP A 134 -22.84 17.25 35.90
C ASP A 134 -21.79 17.32 34.77
N ALA A 135 -22.10 18.08 33.72
CA ALA A 135 -21.18 18.35 32.60
C ALA A 135 -20.40 19.66 32.84
N SER A 136 -19.42 19.62 33.73
CA SER A 136 -18.44 20.72 33.82
C SER A 136 -17.62 20.80 32.53
N PRO A 137 -17.29 22.01 32.02
CA PRO A 137 -16.51 22.20 30.77
C PRO A 137 -15.17 21.45 30.76
N HIS A 138 -14.63 21.13 31.94
CA HIS A 138 -13.43 20.32 32.14
C HIS A 138 -13.61 18.86 31.69
N LYS A 139 -14.78 18.23 31.90
CA LYS A 139 -15.05 16.84 31.48
C LYS A 139 -15.20 16.70 29.96
N GLN A 140 -15.76 17.72 29.30
CA GLN A 140 -15.90 17.75 27.84
C GLN A 140 -14.55 17.94 27.13
N GLY A 141 -13.65 18.76 27.70
CA GLY A 141 -12.27 18.90 27.21
C GLY A 141 -11.46 17.60 27.32
N CYS A 142 -11.57 16.88 28.44
CA CYS A 142 -10.93 15.57 28.61
C CYS A 142 -11.44 14.52 27.60
N ALA A 143 -12.74 14.48 27.34
CA ALA A 143 -13.32 13.55 26.36
C ALA A 143 -12.83 13.84 24.93
N MET A 144 -12.75 15.12 24.54
CA MET A 144 -12.24 15.53 23.23
C MET A 144 -10.75 15.17 23.06
N MET A 145 -9.95 15.43 24.09
CA MET A 145 -8.52 15.09 24.11
C MET A 145 -8.28 13.57 23.99
N LEU A 146 -9.07 12.75 24.70
CA LEU A 146 -8.98 11.29 24.60
C LEU A 146 -9.37 10.78 23.21
N ASN A 147 -10.40 11.36 22.58
CA ASN A 147 -10.79 11.00 21.22
C ASN A 147 -9.72 11.40 20.19
N LEU A 148 -9.09 12.56 20.35
CA LEU A 148 -7.97 12.97 19.51
C LEU A 148 -6.77 12.02 19.66
N LEU A 149 -6.44 11.62 20.90
CA LEU A 149 -5.35 10.68 21.17
C LEU A 149 -5.63 9.30 20.54
N ARG A 150 -6.88 8.82 20.61
CA ARG A 150 -7.31 7.57 19.95
C ARG A 150 -7.22 7.67 18.43
N LEU A 151 -7.64 8.80 17.85
CA LEU A 151 -7.54 9.06 16.42
C LEU A 151 -6.08 9.10 15.95
N LEU A 152 -5.17 9.64 16.76
CA LEU A 152 -3.74 9.72 16.47
C LEU A 152 -3.02 8.37 16.66
N ALA A 153 -3.50 7.52 17.55
CA ALA A 153 -2.90 6.22 17.82
C ALA A 153 -2.87 5.32 16.57
N VAL A 154 -3.97 5.25 15.80
CA VAL A 154 -4.10 4.40 14.61
C VAL A 154 -3.04 4.72 13.52
N PRO A 155 -2.91 5.96 13.01
CA PRO A 155 -1.90 6.29 12.01
C PRO A 155 -0.47 6.18 12.59
N THR A 156 -0.28 6.46 13.88
CA THR A 156 1.02 6.30 14.54
C THR A 156 1.43 4.83 14.58
N THR A 157 0.53 3.91 14.90
CA THR A 157 0.78 2.46 14.83
C THR A 157 1.08 2.03 13.40
N SER A 158 0.33 2.51 12.42
CA SER A 158 0.57 2.19 11.01
C SER A 158 1.96 2.63 10.57
N LEU A 159 2.34 3.87 10.90
CA LEU A 159 3.66 4.42 10.59
C LEU A 159 4.78 3.65 11.29
N PHE A 160 4.60 3.31 12.57
CA PHE A 160 5.58 2.54 13.32
C PHE A 160 5.81 1.16 12.70
N VAL A 161 4.74 0.41 12.40
CA VAL A 161 4.84 -0.92 11.78
C VAL A 161 5.45 -0.82 10.38
N ALA A 162 5.07 0.19 9.60
CA ALA A 162 5.62 0.42 8.27
C ALA A 162 7.14 0.68 8.31
N LEU A 163 7.61 1.56 9.20
CA LEU A 163 9.02 1.94 9.27
C LEU A 163 9.90 0.91 9.99
N ALA A 164 9.40 0.30 11.08
CA ALA A 164 10.18 -0.59 11.92
C ALA A 164 10.15 -2.06 11.46
N VAL A 165 9.09 -2.48 10.75
CA VAL A 165 8.89 -3.89 10.38
C VAL A 165 8.85 -4.07 8.87
N LEU A 166 7.94 -3.38 8.17
CA LEU A 166 7.73 -3.56 6.74
C LEU A 166 8.94 -3.11 5.91
N LEU A 167 9.50 -1.93 6.23
CA LEU A 167 10.64 -1.38 5.52
C LEU A 167 11.87 -2.30 5.58
N PRO A 168 12.37 -2.75 6.76
CA PRO A 168 13.51 -3.65 6.78
C PRO A 168 13.21 -5.02 6.17
N ALA A 169 11.96 -5.52 6.24
CA ALA A 169 11.55 -6.73 5.54
C ALA A 169 11.61 -6.59 4.02
N SER A 170 11.11 -5.48 3.47
CA SER A 170 11.16 -5.16 2.05
C SER A 170 12.60 -4.99 1.54
N VAL A 171 13.45 -4.29 2.30
CA VAL A 171 14.87 -4.13 1.97
C VAL A 171 15.59 -5.47 2.00
N THR A 172 15.32 -6.31 3.00
CA THR A 172 15.96 -7.62 3.11
C THR A 172 15.57 -8.52 1.95
N LEU A 173 14.28 -8.56 1.58
CA LEU A 173 13.79 -9.31 0.43
C LEU A 173 14.45 -8.84 -0.87
N THR A 174 14.38 -7.54 -1.18
CA THR A 174 14.94 -6.98 -2.42
C THR A 174 16.45 -7.18 -2.53
N ARG A 175 17.18 -7.11 -1.41
CA ARG A 175 18.62 -7.40 -1.37
C ARG A 175 18.93 -8.86 -1.66
N ILE A 176 18.19 -9.81 -1.08
CA ILE A 176 18.37 -11.25 -1.36
C ILE A 176 17.95 -11.58 -2.81
N GLU A 177 16.93 -10.90 -3.34
CA GLU A 177 16.58 -11.05 -4.75
C GLU A 177 17.71 -10.55 -5.65
N ALA A 178 18.36 -9.44 -5.30
CA ALA A 178 19.51 -8.91 -6.05
C ALA A 178 20.72 -9.84 -6.04
N THR A 179 20.95 -10.62 -4.97
CA THR A 179 22.04 -11.62 -4.95
C THR A 179 21.76 -12.82 -5.85
N LEU A 180 20.50 -13.10 -6.15
CA LEU A 180 20.10 -14.16 -7.09
C LEU A 180 20.14 -13.72 -8.56
N LEU A 181 20.59 -12.49 -8.86
CA LEU A 181 20.80 -12.09 -10.24
C LEU A 181 21.89 -12.97 -10.87
N PRO A 182 21.65 -13.58 -12.04
CA PRO A 182 22.66 -14.40 -12.71
C PRO A 182 23.99 -13.67 -12.90
N GLU A 183 25.11 -14.39 -12.86
CA GLU A 183 26.45 -13.82 -13.04
C GLU A 183 26.70 -13.30 -14.46
N ASP A 184 25.94 -13.75 -15.46
CA ASP A 184 25.98 -13.22 -16.82
C ASP A 184 25.31 -11.85 -16.98
N GLU A 185 24.53 -11.40 -15.98
CA GLU A 185 23.89 -10.09 -16.00
C GLU A 185 24.64 -9.07 -15.11
N THR A 186 25.08 -7.97 -15.73
CA THR A 186 25.71 -6.85 -15.02
C THR A 186 24.66 -5.94 -14.39
N THR A 187 24.96 -5.40 -13.20
CA THR A 187 24.11 -4.46 -12.49
C THR A 187 24.41 -3.01 -12.90
N LEU A 188 23.36 -2.19 -13.04
CA LEU A 188 23.48 -0.76 -13.33
C LEU A 188 24.10 0.02 -12.16
N VAL A 189 23.80 -0.43 -10.95
CA VAL A 189 24.31 0.12 -9.70
C VAL A 189 25.25 -0.93 -9.12
N PRO A 190 26.50 -0.56 -8.78
CA PRO A 190 27.44 -1.50 -8.17
C PRO A 190 26.80 -2.08 -6.91
N PHE A 191 26.54 -3.38 -6.96
CA PHE A 191 25.92 -4.13 -5.88
C PHE A 191 26.96 -5.07 -5.31
N ASP A 192 27.31 -4.83 -4.05
CA ASP A 192 28.22 -5.66 -3.30
C ASP A 192 27.49 -6.94 -2.85
N ARG A 193 27.71 -8.03 -3.61
CA ARG A 193 27.16 -9.36 -3.30
C ARG A 193 27.82 -9.98 -2.07
N GLU A 194 29.09 -9.69 -1.84
CA GLU A 194 29.93 -10.27 -0.78
C GLU A 194 29.49 -9.77 0.60
N ALA A 195 28.99 -8.53 0.67
CA ALA A 195 28.37 -7.99 1.89
C ALA A 195 27.15 -8.78 2.41
N ILE A 196 26.57 -9.66 1.59
CA ILE A 196 25.37 -10.45 1.92
C ILE A 196 25.63 -11.95 1.86
N VAL A 197 26.35 -12.41 0.85
CA VAL A 197 26.74 -13.81 0.67
C VAL A 197 28.19 -13.91 1.09
N SER A 198 28.44 -14.26 2.35
CA SER A 198 29.78 -14.65 2.78
C SER A 198 30.15 -16.00 2.16
N ASP A 199 31.45 -16.23 1.93
CA ASP A 199 31.98 -17.48 1.36
C ASP A 199 31.48 -18.76 2.05
N ASP A 200 31.13 -18.66 3.34
CA ASP A 200 30.62 -19.76 4.15
C ASP A 200 29.16 -20.14 3.88
N ILE A 201 28.40 -19.32 3.14
CA ILE A 201 26.96 -19.55 2.91
C ILE A 201 26.71 -20.07 1.51
N ASN A 202 26.60 -21.39 1.42
CA ASN A 202 26.16 -22.02 0.18
C ASN A 202 24.62 -21.93 0.03
N PRO A 203 24.08 -21.13 -0.91
CA PRO A 203 22.63 -20.92 -1.07
C PRO A 203 21.89 -22.20 -1.50
N THR A 204 22.61 -23.26 -1.87
CA THR A 204 22.02 -24.54 -2.29
C THR A 204 21.78 -25.51 -1.12
N VAL A 205 22.34 -25.22 0.06
CA VAL A 205 22.22 -26.07 1.25
C VAL A 205 20.92 -25.81 2.02
N ARG A 206 20.32 -26.87 2.57
CA ARG A 206 19.11 -26.79 3.40
C ARG A 206 19.41 -25.93 4.65
N GLY A 207 18.71 -24.81 4.80
CA GLY A 207 18.90 -23.86 5.92
C GLY A 207 19.56 -22.53 5.54
N ALA A 208 20.16 -22.43 4.35
CA ALA A 208 20.83 -21.20 3.88
C ALA A 208 19.90 -19.97 3.89
N SER A 209 18.60 -20.15 3.68
CA SER A 209 17.60 -19.07 3.71
C SER A 209 17.61 -18.28 5.04
N ARG A 210 17.79 -18.95 6.19
CA ARG A 210 17.83 -18.27 7.50
C ARG A 210 19.12 -17.49 7.69
N ALA A 211 20.26 -18.09 7.37
CA ALA A 211 21.56 -17.45 7.49
C ALA A 211 21.65 -16.20 6.61
N LEU A 212 21.28 -16.35 5.32
CA LEU A 212 21.19 -15.23 4.36
C LEU A 212 20.25 -14.13 4.85
N PHE A 213 19.07 -14.50 5.36
CA PHE A 213 18.11 -13.52 5.89
C PHE A 213 18.69 -12.73 7.07
N VAL A 214 19.28 -13.40 8.06
CA VAL A 214 19.84 -12.74 9.24
C VAL A 214 21.02 -11.83 8.87
N GLN A 215 21.90 -12.28 7.97
CA GLN A 215 23.03 -11.48 7.51
C GLN A 215 22.57 -10.28 6.68
N ALA A 216 21.61 -10.46 5.77
CA ALA A 216 21.01 -9.37 5.00
C ALA A 216 20.30 -8.36 5.90
N TRP A 217 19.63 -8.81 6.96
CA TRP A 217 18.97 -7.91 7.92
C TRP A 217 19.99 -7.11 8.75
N ARG A 218 21.05 -7.77 9.24
CA ARG A 218 22.07 -7.14 10.10
C ARG A 218 23.01 -6.20 9.35
N SER A 219 23.34 -6.51 8.10
CA SER A 219 24.22 -5.67 7.26
C SER A 219 23.57 -4.35 6.84
N PHE A 220 22.29 -4.11 7.18
CA PHE A 220 21.60 -2.88 6.83
C PHE A 220 21.91 -1.76 7.85
N ASP A 221 22.93 -0.95 7.51
CA ASP A 221 23.39 0.16 8.33
C ASP A 221 22.31 1.24 8.59
N SER A 222 22.35 1.83 9.78
CA SER A 222 21.44 2.90 10.24
C SER A 222 21.43 4.12 9.31
N ALA A 223 22.59 4.52 8.77
CA ALA A 223 22.66 5.68 7.87
C ALA A 223 21.98 5.36 6.53
N ALA A 224 22.11 4.13 6.03
CA ALA A 224 21.38 3.67 4.84
C ALA A 224 19.86 3.67 5.08
N ARG A 225 19.40 3.28 6.28
CA ARG A 225 17.96 3.33 6.65
C ARG A 225 17.40 4.75 6.55
N LEU A 226 18.11 5.73 7.12
CA LEU A 226 17.63 7.12 7.12
C LEU A 226 17.56 7.70 5.70
N ARG A 227 18.54 7.39 4.84
CA ARG A 227 18.50 7.78 3.43
C ARG A 227 17.31 7.17 2.71
N LEU A 228 17.00 5.90 2.99
CA LEU A 228 15.85 5.22 2.43
C LEU A 228 14.53 5.82 2.92
N VAL A 229 14.39 6.11 4.21
CA VAL A 229 13.19 6.79 4.75
C VAL A 229 12.98 8.15 4.07
N LYS A 230 14.05 8.95 3.91
CA LYS A 230 13.97 10.22 3.16
C LYS A 230 13.52 10.03 1.71
N LEU A 231 13.95 8.95 1.06
CA LEU A 231 13.50 8.63 -0.30
C LEU A 231 12.00 8.29 -0.33
N TYR A 232 11.52 7.47 0.61
CA TYR A 232 10.10 7.14 0.72
C TYR A 232 9.24 8.37 1.01
N VAL A 233 9.69 9.26 1.90
CA VAL A 233 8.99 10.54 2.15
C VAL A 233 8.86 11.35 0.86
N LYS A 234 9.94 11.47 0.07
CA LYS A 234 9.89 12.14 -1.24
C LYS A 234 8.92 11.46 -2.20
N MET A 235 8.89 10.13 -2.21
CA MET A 235 7.98 9.35 -3.05
C MET A 235 6.51 9.58 -2.67
N VAL A 236 6.19 9.56 -1.37
CA VAL A 236 4.83 9.87 -0.88
C VAL A 236 4.43 11.29 -1.23
N MET A 237 5.31 12.28 -1.03
CA MET A 237 5.05 13.66 -1.44
C MET A 237 4.77 13.77 -2.95
N ALA A 238 5.51 13.04 -3.79
CA ALA A 238 5.26 13.00 -5.22
C ALA A 238 3.91 12.34 -5.56
N GLN A 239 3.55 11.25 -4.88
CA GLN A 239 2.24 10.59 -5.05
C GLN A 239 1.09 11.50 -4.63
N LEU A 240 1.21 12.19 -3.49
CA LEU A 240 0.21 13.16 -3.02
C LEU A 240 0.06 14.33 -4.00
N ALA A 241 1.15 14.84 -4.56
CA ALA A 241 1.09 15.89 -5.58
C ALA A 241 0.35 15.43 -6.84
N VAL A 242 0.63 14.22 -7.33
CA VAL A 242 -0.08 13.65 -8.49
C VAL A 242 -1.56 13.43 -8.17
N ALA A 243 -1.88 12.87 -7.00
CA ALA A 243 -3.27 12.67 -6.57
C ALA A 243 -4.03 13.99 -6.41
N PHE A 244 -3.37 15.01 -5.85
CA PHE A 244 -3.92 16.35 -5.72
C PHE A 244 -4.26 16.95 -7.08
N VAL A 245 -3.31 16.92 -8.04
CA VAL A 245 -3.56 17.41 -9.39
C VAL A 245 -4.68 16.63 -10.06
N GLY A 246 -4.65 15.29 -10.00
CA GLY A 246 -5.69 14.43 -10.57
C GLY A 246 -7.08 14.72 -9.99
N PHE A 247 -7.17 14.89 -8.67
CA PHE A 247 -8.41 15.27 -7.99
C PHE A 247 -8.95 16.61 -8.49
N HIS A 248 -8.09 17.62 -8.66
CA HIS A 248 -8.49 18.93 -9.18
C HIS A 248 -8.93 18.85 -10.65
N VAL A 249 -8.28 18.02 -11.47
CA VAL A 249 -8.69 17.78 -12.86
C VAL A 249 -10.08 17.15 -12.90
N VAL A 250 -10.34 16.11 -12.09
CA VAL A 250 -11.67 15.49 -12.01
C VAL A 250 -12.73 16.48 -11.53
N LEU A 251 -12.43 17.31 -10.53
CA LEU A 251 -13.36 18.36 -10.09
C LEU A 251 -13.63 19.39 -11.19
N ALA A 252 -12.62 19.77 -11.97
CA ALA A 252 -12.78 20.67 -13.09
C ALA A 252 -13.64 20.05 -14.20
N GLU A 253 -13.41 18.79 -14.56
CA GLU A 253 -14.24 18.04 -15.51
C GLU A 253 -15.69 17.91 -15.03
N MET A 254 -15.90 17.61 -13.75
CA MET A 254 -17.23 17.57 -13.14
C MET A 254 -17.93 18.93 -13.17
N TYR A 255 -17.20 20.02 -12.96
CA TYR A 255 -17.76 21.37 -13.04
C TYR A 255 -18.13 21.75 -14.49
N LEU A 256 -17.25 21.46 -15.45
CA LEU A 256 -17.46 21.77 -16.87
C LEU A 256 -18.61 20.96 -17.48
N ILE A 257 -18.66 19.65 -17.23
CA ILE A 257 -19.70 18.76 -17.77
C ILE A 257 -21.00 18.83 -16.95
N GLY A 258 -20.88 18.99 -15.63
CA GLY A 258 -22.02 19.10 -14.72
C GLY A 258 -22.70 20.47 -14.76
N GLY A 259 -21.99 21.53 -15.17
CA GLY A 259 -22.53 22.90 -15.22
C GLY A 259 -23.76 23.04 -16.11
N GLU A 260 -23.77 22.39 -17.28
CA GLU A 260 -24.92 22.43 -18.20
C GLU A 260 -26.13 21.68 -17.62
N ARG A 261 -25.93 20.48 -17.08
CA ARG A 261 -27.01 19.67 -16.47
C ARG A 261 -27.58 20.28 -15.19
N ILE A 262 -26.75 20.90 -14.37
CA ILE A 262 -27.20 21.61 -13.16
C ILE A 262 -27.97 22.88 -13.55
N GLY A 263 -27.54 23.59 -14.60
CA GLY A 263 -28.27 24.75 -15.14
C GLY A 263 -29.66 24.38 -15.68
N GLU A 264 -29.77 23.25 -16.39
CA GLU A 264 -31.05 22.71 -16.86
C GLU A 264 -31.96 22.27 -15.72
N MET A 265 -31.43 21.58 -14.70
CA MET A 265 -32.20 21.18 -13.51
C MET A 265 -32.70 22.40 -12.73
N VAL A 266 -31.89 23.46 -12.58
CA VAL A 266 -32.29 24.68 -11.89
C VAL A 266 -33.38 25.43 -12.66
N LYS A 267 -33.30 25.48 -13.99
CA LYS A 267 -34.38 26.04 -14.82
C LYS A 267 -35.67 25.23 -14.70
N ALA A 268 -35.59 23.91 -14.80
CA ALA A 268 -36.75 23.03 -14.64
C ALA A 268 -37.39 23.18 -13.24
N LEU A 269 -36.59 23.27 -12.18
CA LEU A 269 -37.11 23.51 -10.82
C LEU A 269 -37.78 24.89 -10.70
N GLY A 270 -37.20 25.92 -11.33
CA GLY A 270 -37.74 27.28 -11.34
C GLY A 270 -39.07 27.38 -12.10
N GLU A 271 -39.22 26.63 -13.20
CA GLU A 271 -40.48 26.56 -13.95
C GLU A 271 -41.56 25.83 -13.15
N VAL A 272 -41.24 24.70 -12.51
CA VAL A 272 -42.17 23.97 -11.63
C VAL A 272 -42.61 24.84 -10.44
N ALA A 273 -41.70 25.57 -9.80
CA ALA A 273 -42.04 26.48 -8.71
C ALA A 273 -42.94 27.64 -9.17
N ARG A 274 -42.72 28.15 -10.40
CA ARG A 274 -43.54 29.22 -10.99
C ARG A 274 -44.94 28.74 -11.37
N GLU A 275 -45.07 27.51 -11.86
CA GLU A 275 -46.37 26.88 -12.13
C GLU A 275 -47.15 26.61 -10.84
N ALA A 276 -46.48 26.13 -9.79
CA ALA A 276 -47.08 25.94 -8.47
C ALA A 276 -47.66 27.26 -7.92
N HIS A 277 -46.88 28.34 -7.96
CA HIS A 277 -47.31 29.66 -7.50
C HIS A 277 -48.45 30.26 -8.37
N LYS A 278 -48.50 29.94 -9.67
CA LYS A 278 -49.59 30.39 -10.54
C LYS A 278 -50.91 29.64 -10.26
N SER A 279 -50.83 28.37 -9.86
CA SER A 279 -52.00 27.57 -9.49
C SER A 279 -52.63 28.02 -8.16
N GLU A 280 -51.80 28.45 -7.21
CA GLU A 280 -52.25 28.97 -5.91
C GLU A 280 -52.94 30.35 -6.02
N GLY A 281 -52.57 31.16 -7.01
CA GLY A 281 -53.18 32.47 -7.27
C GLY A 281 -54.49 32.45 -8.07
N SER A 282 -54.94 31.28 -8.55
CA SER A 282 -56.14 31.14 -9.39
C SER A 282 -57.35 30.51 -8.69
N VAL A 283 -57.38 30.49 -7.35
CA VAL A 283 -58.60 30.12 -6.62
C VAL A 283 -59.58 31.31 -6.72
N PRO A 284 -60.71 31.20 -7.44
CA PRO A 284 -61.70 32.26 -7.48
C PRO A 284 -62.40 32.36 -6.13
N GLN A 285 -62.54 33.60 -5.63
CA GLN A 285 -63.39 33.93 -4.48
C GLN A 285 -64.87 33.66 -4.77
#